data_AF-A0A0D7Q1Q0-F1
#
_entry.id   AF-A0A0D7Q1Q0-F1
#
_cell.length_a   1.000
_cell.length_b   1.000
_cell.length_c   1.000
_cell.angle_alpha   90.00
_cell.angle_beta   90.00
_cell.angle_gamma   90.00
#
_symmetry.space_group_name_H-M   'P 1'
#
loop_
_entity.id
_entity.type
_entity.pdbx_description
1 polymer ?
#
loop_
_entity_poly.entity_id
_entity_poly.type
_entity_poly.pdbx_seq_one_letter_code
_entity_poly.pdbx_strand_id
1 'polypeptide(L)'
;MSFRQGQDAFSKPEPYGILLRKDDTAFKAIADAATASLYQSPELAALYDKWFTQPIPPKGVNLDIPMSPAMKRAFAKPTDSPDPSTY
;
A
#
# COMPACT_ATOMS: atom_id res chain seq x y z
N MET A 1 6.49 -24.09 -26.39
CA MET A 1 5.51 -22.98 -26.40
C MET A 1 5.61 -22.25 -25.07
N SER A 2 6.04 -20.99 -25.07
CA SER A 2 6.20 -20.19 -23.85
C SER A 2 5.11 -19.12 -23.86
N PHE A 3 4.13 -19.25 -22.97
CA PHE A 3 3.09 -18.24 -22.80
C PHE A 3 3.69 -17.09 -22.00
N ARG A 4 3.92 -15.95 -22.65
CA ARG A 4 4.11 -14.68 -21.95
C ARG A 4 2.75 -14.30 -21.39
N GLN A 5 2.60 -14.42 -20.07
CA GLN A 5 1.41 -13.93 -19.38
C GLN A 5 1.36 -12.42 -19.59
N GLY A 6 0.45 -11.98 -20.46
CA GLY A 6 0.21 -10.56 -20.73
C GLY A 6 -0.17 -9.86 -19.44
N GLN A 7 0.41 -8.68 -19.23
CA GLN A 7 0.16 -7.83 -18.07
C GLN A 7 -1.30 -7.30 -18.06
N ASP A 8 -2.06 -7.64 -19.10
CA ASP A 8 -3.44 -7.27 -19.36
C ASP A 8 -4.47 -8.04 -18.52
N ALA A 9 -4.03 -9.06 -17.75
CA ALA A 9 -4.91 -9.89 -16.93
C ALA A 9 -5.13 -9.38 -15.49
N PHE A 10 -4.45 -8.30 -15.09
CA PHE A 10 -4.60 -7.71 -13.76
C PHE A 10 -5.27 -6.35 -13.86
N SER A 11 -6.41 -6.18 -13.21
CA SER A 11 -7.02 -4.86 -13.00
C SER A 11 -5.98 -3.90 -12.42
N LYS A 12 -6.12 -2.60 -12.73
CA LYS A 12 -5.26 -1.56 -12.15
C LYS A 12 -5.21 -1.72 -10.62
N PRO A 13 -4.07 -1.46 -9.96
CA PRO A 13 -3.97 -1.54 -8.51
C PRO A 13 -5.12 -0.79 -7.85
N GLU A 14 -5.92 -1.49 -7.04
CA GLU A 14 -7.02 -0.88 -6.29
C GLU A 14 -6.44 -0.25 -5.02
N PRO A 15 -6.58 1.07 -4.82
CA PRO A 15 -6.05 1.73 -3.65
C PRO A 15 -6.85 1.33 -2.41
N TYR A 16 -6.20 0.69 -1.44
CA TYR A 16 -6.78 0.46 -0.12
C TYR A 16 -6.56 1.69 0.77
N GLY A 17 -7.66 2.27 1.26
CA GLY A 17 -7.65 3.43 2.16
C GLY A 17 -8.25 3.12 3.54
N ILE A 18 -7.91 3.96 4.53
CA ILE A 18 -8.53 3.92 5.86
C ILE A 18 -9.94 4.53 5.75
N LEU A 19 -10.96 3.78 6.14
CA LEU A 19 -12.36 4.25 6.15
C LEU A 19 -12.60 5.18 7.34
N LEU A 20 -13.11 6.37 7.06
CA LEU A 20 -13.42 7.41 8.05
C LEU A 20 -14.89 7.83 7.96
N ARG A 21 -15.42 8.45 9.03
CA ARG A 21 -16.74 9.09 8.97
C ARG A 21 -16.74 10.18 7.91
N LYS A 22 -17.81 10.22 7.13
CA LYS A 22 -18.03 11.28 6.14
C LYS A 22 -18.10 12.65 6.83
N ASP A 23 -17.51 13.66 6.21
CA ASP A 23 -17.51 15.07 6.61
C ASP A 23 -16.74 15.44 7.91
N ASP A 24 -16.03 14.49 8.52
CA ASP A 24 -15.11 14.73 9.65
C ASP A 24 -13.72 15.17 9.15
N THR A 25 -13.65 16.38 8.60
CA THR A 25 -12.45 16.91 7.95
C THR A 25 -11.27 17.09 8.91
N ALA A 26 -11.53 17.41 10.17
CA ALA A 26 -10.51 17.56 11.20
C ALA A 26 -9.84 16.21 11.50
N PHE A 27 -10.64 15.15 11.68
CA PHE A 27 -10.09 13.82 11.92
C PHE A 27 -9.35 13.28 10.69
N LYS A 28 -9.90 13.52 9.49
CA LYS A 28 -9.22 13.16 8.24
C LYS A 28 -7.83 13.80 8.13
N ALA A 29 -7.70 15.10 8.40
CA ALA A 29 -6.40 15.78 8.33
C ALA A 29 -5.36 15.16 9.27
N ILE A 30 -5.78 14.76 10.48
CA ILE A 30 -4.90 14.09 11.44
C ILE A 30 -4.49 12.70 10.94
N ALA A 31 -5.45 11.92 10.44
CA ALA A 31 -5.20 10.59 9.90
C ALA A 31 -4.27 10.65 8.68
N ASP A 32 -4.51 11.58 7.75
CA ASP A 32 -3.68 11.78 6.56
C ASP A 32 -2.24 12.16 6.97
N ALA A 33 -2.07 13.09 7.92
CA ALA A 33 -0.76 13.50 8.41
C ALA A 33 0.01 12.37 9.10
N ALA A 34 -0.66 11.61 9.97
CA ALA A 34 -0.05 10.47 10.68
C ALA A 34 0.37 9.37 9.69
N THR A 35 -0.48 9.08 8.71
CA THR A 35 -0.24 8.04 7.71
C THR A 35 0.89 8.45 6.76
N ALA A 36 0.89 9.71 6.28
CA ALA A 36 1.97 10.24 5.45
C ALA A 36 3.30 10.21 6.19
N SER A 37 3.32 10.57 7.48
CA SER A 37 4.52 10.50 8.32
C SER A 37 5.05 9.07 8.41
N LEU A 38 4.18 8.08 8.63
CA LEU A 38 4.56 6.66 8.66
C LEU A 38 5.09 6.19 7.31
N TYR A 39 4.44 6.55 6.20
CA TYR A 39 4.84 6.08 4.86
C TYR A 39 6.20 6.60 4.42
N GLN A 40 6.56 7.80 4.86
CA GLN A 40 7.84 8.43 4.54
C GLN A 40 8.96 8.06 5.52
N SER A 41 8.64 7.32 6.58
CA SER A 41 9.59 6.96 7.62
C SER A 41 10.17 5.54 7.40
N PRO A 42 11.35 5.24 7.94
CA PRO A 42 11.96 3.91 7.80
C PRO A 42 11.13 2.79 8.42
N GLU A 43 10.21 3.12 9.35
CA GLU A 43 9.30 2.19 10.01
C GLU A 43 8.34 1.50 9.03
N LEU A 44 7.95 2.15 7.92
CA LEU A 44 7.11 1.50 6.90
C LEU A 44 7.79 0.27 6.32
N ALA A 45 9.09 0.34 6.02
CA ALA A 45 9.83 -0.78 5.44
C ALA A 45 9.86 -1.97 6.41
N ALA A 46 10.14 -1.70 7.69
CA ALA A 46 10.12 -2.73 8.73
C ALA A 46 8.72 -3.35 8.91
N LEU A 47 7.67 -2.53 8.86
CA LEU A 47 6.29 -2.99 8.97
C LEU A 47 5.88 -3.83 7.76
N TYR A 48 6.27 -3.42 6.55
CA TYR A 48 6.00 -4.15 5.32
C TYR A 48 6.68 -5.51 5.35
N ASP A 49 7.97 -5.54 5.71
CA ASP A 49 8.72 -6.79 5.77
C ASP A 49 8.09 -7.79 6.75
N LYS A 50 7.73 -7.31 7.94
CA LYS A 50 7.09 -8.14 8.96
C LYS A 50 5.82 -8.85 8.47
N TRP A 51 5.01 -8.17 7.66
CA TRP A 51 3.68 -8.66 7.28
C TRP A 51 3.60 -9.30 5.89
N PHE A 52 4.54 -9.00 5.00
CA PHE A 52 4.48 -9.43 3.60
C PHE A 52 5.67 -10.24 3.13
N THR A 53 6.85 -10.09 3.75
CA THR A 53 8.08 -10.80 3.33
C THR A 53 8.65 -11.72 4.42
N GLN A 54 8.07 -11.70 5.62
CA GLN A 54 8.41 -12.58 6.73
C GLN A 54 7.26 -13.53 7.09
N PRO A 55 7.54 -14.67 7.76
CA PRO A 55 6.51 -15.55 8.31
C PRO A 55 5.56 -14.82 9.27
N ILE A 56 4.26 -14.81 8.97
CA ILE A 56 3.25 -14.16 9.81
C ILE A 56 2.54 -15.15 10.76
N PRO A 57 2.24 -14.74 12.00
CA PRO A 57 1.48 -15.57 12.94
C PRO A 57 0.00 -15.74 12.51
N PRO A 58 -0.70 -16.77 13.02
CA PRO A 58 -0.21 -17.81 13.95
C PRO A 58 0.46 -19.00 13.25
N LYS A 59 0.29 -19.15 11.92
CA LYS A 59 0.71 -20.34 11.18
C LYS A 59 2.13 -20.24 10.59
N GLY A 60 2.79 -19.08 10.69
CA GLY A 60 4.14 -18.89 10.15
C GLY A 60 4.19 -18.94 8.62
N VAL A 61 3.09 -18.66 7.94
CA VAL A 61 3.06 -18.60 6.47
C VAL A 61 3.70 -17.28 6.04
N ASN A 62 4.59 -17.32 5.05
CA ASN A 62 5.12 -16.13 4.42
C ASN A 62 4.35 -15.86 3.12
N LEU A 63 3.92 -14.62 2.91
CA LEU A 63 3.25 -14.23 1.67
C LEU A 63 4.25 -14.06 0.52
N ASP A 64 5.52 -13.75 0.84
CA ASP A 64 6.61 -13.49 -0.11
C ASP A 64 6.23 -12.48 -1.20
N ILE A 65 5.55 -11.40 -0.78
CA ILE A 65 5.10 -10.34 -1.68
C ILE A 65 6.06 -9.15 -1.53
N PRO A 66 7.01 -8.94 -2.47
CA PRO A 66 7.86 -7.76 -2.45
C PRO A 66 7.09 -6.51 -2.87
N MET A 67 7.45 -5.37 -2.29
CA MET A 67 6.80 -4.10 -2.60
C MET A 67 7.03 -3.70 -4.06
N SER A 68 5.92 -3.56 -4.81
CA SER A 68 5.96 -3.22 -6.23
C SER A 68 6.48 -1.79 -6.47
N PRO A 69 7.02 -1.47 -7.65
CA PRO A 69 7.46 -0.11 -7.97
C PRO A 69 6.35 0.95 -7.84
N ALA A 70 5.11 0.60 -8.20
CA ALA A 70 3.96 1.49 -8.05
C ALA A 70 3.64 1.77 -6.58
N MET A 71 3.68 0.74 -5.72
CA MET A 71 3.45 0.90 -4.28
C MET A 71 4.55 1.74 -3.61
N LYS A 72 5.81 1.60 -4.04
CA LYS A 72 6.91 2.47 -3.59
C LYS A 72 6.68 3.94 -3.93
N ARG A 73 6.17 4.23 -5.14
CA ARG A 73 5.84 5.60 -5.56
C ARG A 73 4.67 6.17 -4.76
N ALA A 74 3.62 5.37 -4.54
CA ALA A 74 2.48 5.76 -3.73
C ALA A 74 2.89 6.16 -2.29
N PHE A 75 3.80 5.42 -1.66
CA PHE A 75 4.31 5.76 -0.34
C PHE A 75 5.25 6.98 -0.32
N ALA A 76 6.04 7.17 -1.37
CA ALA A 76 6.89 8.35 -1.49
C ALA A 76 6.07 9.64 -1.66
N LYS A 77 4.92 9.56 -2.34
CA LYS A 77 3.98 10.67 -2.53
C LYS A 77 2.56 10.24 -2.14
N PRO A 78 2.24 10.19 -0.83
CA PRO A 78 0.93 9.75 -0.35
C PRO A 78 -0.19 10.62 -0.94
N THR A 79 -1.24 9.96 -1.45
CA THR A 79 -2.43 10.61 -2.01
C THR A 79 -3.66 9.78 -1.68
N ASP A 80 -4.78 10.46 -1.45
CA ASP A 80 -6.11 9.88 -1.29
C ASP A 80 -6.95 9.94 -2.57
N SER A 81 -6.32 10.31 -3.69
CA SER A 81 -6.95 10.32 -5.01
C SER A 81 -7.29 8.89 -5.46
N PRO A 82 -8.50 8.64 -5.96
CA PRO A 82 -8.88 7.34 -6.53
C PRO A 82 -8.28 7.12 -7.93
N ASP A 83 -7.60 8.11 -8.50
CA ASP A 83 -7.04 8.03 -9.86
C ASP A 83 -5.75 7.18 -9.88
N PRO A 84 -5.73 6.05 -10.61
CA PRO A 84 -4.54 5.21 -10.76
C PRO A 84 -3.33 5.91 -11.38
N SER A 85 -3.51 7.06 -12.02
CA SER A 85 -2.40 7.85 -12.57
C SER A 85 -1.57 8.57 -11.49
N THR A 86 -2.09 8.65 -10.27
CA THR A 86 -1.47 9.43 -9.18
C THR A 86 -0.41 8.66 -8.37
N TYR A 87 -0.17 7.38 -8.68
CA TYR A 87 0.81 6.50 -8.02
C TYR A 87 1.60 5.58 -8.97
#